data_AF-A0A950XLP0-F1
#
_entry.id   AF-A0A950XLP0-F1
#
_cell.length_a   1.000
_cell.length_b   1.000
_cell.length_c   1.000
_cell.angle_alpha   90.00
_cell.angle_beta   90.00
_cell.angle_gamma   90.00
#
_symmetry.space_group_name_H-M   'P 1'
#
loop_
_entity.id
_entity.type
_entity.pdbx_description
1 polymer ?
#
loop_
_entity_poly.entity_id
_entity_poly.type
_entity_poly.pdbx_seq_one_letter_code
_entity_poly.pdbx_strand_id
1 'polypeptide(L)'
;MHALIEILAGLAILANAVIYGTDVFGAIVLRPAIAAVDDRTLTQLLGHIHGIADVRLRNITVLGLITAIATAALAAASGHWVSAAAGALATLALI
;
A
#
# COMPACT_ATOMS: atom_id res chain seq x y z
N MET A 1 -6.67 5.49 -24.16
CA MET A 1 -6.63 6.16 -22.83
C MET A 1 -7.30 5.32 -21.76
N HIS A 2 -8.51 4.79 -21.98
CA HIS A 2 -9.20 3.91 -21.02
C HIS A 2 -8.37 2.74 -20.49
N ALA A 3 -7.83 1.89 -21.39
CA ALA A 3 -7.02 0.73 -21.00
C ALA A 3 -5.79 1.09 -20.14
N LEU A 4 -5.16 2.24 -20.39
CA LEU A 4 -4.02 2.69 -19.60
C LEU A 4 -4.45 3.10 -18.17
N ILE A 5 -5.61 3.75 -18.04
CA ILE A 5 -6.19 4.10 -16.73
C ILE A 5 -6.49 2.83 -15.94
N GLU A 6 -7.05 1.79 -16.57
CA GLU A 6 -7.34 0.51 -15.93
C GLU A 6 -6.07 -0.22 -15.48
N ILE A 7 -5.02 -0.23 -16.31
CA ILE A 7 -3.72 -0.82 -15.95
C ILE A 7 -3.13 -0.09 -14.74
N LEU A 8 -3.12 1.24 -14.73
CA LEU A 8 -2.59 2.03 -13.63
C LEU A 8 -3.42 1.84 -12.34
N ALA A 9 -4.74 1.82 -12.45
CA ALA A 9 -5.62 1.54 -11.33
C ALA A 9 -5.39 0.13 -10.77
N GLY A 10 -5.23 -0.87 -11.65
CA GLY A 10 -4.91 -2.24 -11.26
C GLY A 10 -3.57 -2.35 -10.52
N LEU A 11 -2.52 -1.67 -11.02
CA LEU A 11 -1.23 -1.61 -10.35
C LEU A 11 -1.33 -0.95 -8.97
N ALA A 12 -2.09 0.15 -8.85
CA ALA A 12 -2.32 0.82 -7.58
C ALA A 12 -3.01 -0.12 -6.57
N ILE A 13 -4.07 -0.82 -7.01
CA ILE A 13 -4.80 -1.77 -6.17
C ILE A 13 -3.88 -2.92 -5.72
N LEU A 14 -3.13 -3.54 -6.64
CA LEU A 14 -2.27 -4.68 -6.31
C LEU A 14 -1.14 -4.29 -5.36
N ALA A 15 -0.48 -3.15 -5.60
CA ALA A 15 0.59 -2.67 -4.72
C ALA A 15 0.07 -2.41 -3.31
N ASN A 16 -1.07 -1.71 -3.18
CA ASN A 16 -1.65 -1.39 -1.88
C ASN A 16 -2.25 -2.62 -1.18
N ALA A 17 -2.73 -3.62 -1.93
CA ALA A 17 -3.22 -4.88 -1.36
C ALA A 17 -2.11 -5.66 -0.64
N VAL A 18 -0.86 -5.59 -1.11
CA VAL A 18 0.28 -6.21 -0.42
C VAL A 18 0.52 -5.56 0.95
N ILE A 19 0.49 -4.22 1.00
CA ILE A 19 0.68 -3.48 2.25
C ILE A 19 -0.47 -3.75 3.21
N TYR A 20 -1.71 -3.59 2.74
CA TYR A 20 -2.89 -3.86 3.54
C TYR A 20 -2.93 -5.29 4.07
N GLY A 21 -2.61 -6.29 3.24
CA GLY A 21 -2.54 -7.69 3.67
C GLY A 21 -1.45 -7.93 4.73
N THR A 22 -0.32 -7.23 4.63
CA THR A 22 0.76 -7.29 5.62
C THR A 22 0.30 -6.69 6.96
N ASP A 23 -0.42 -5.57 6.94
CA ASP A 23 -0.95 -4.93 8.15
C ASP A 23 -2.04 -5.80 8.80
N VAL A 24 -2.93 -6.40 8.00
CA VAL A 24 -3.96 -7.33 8.47
C VAL A 24 -3.31 -8.56 9.11
N PHE A 25 -2.30 -9.15 8.47
CA PHE A 25 -1.53 -10.24 9.07
C PHE A 25 -0.85 -9.79 10.38
N GLY A 26 -0.27 -8.59 10.37
CA GLY A 26 0.34 -7.94 11.53
C GLY A 26 -0.63 -7.85 12.71
N ALA A 27 -1.84 -7.37 12.46
CA ALA A 27 -2.85 -7.16 13.47
C ALA A 27 -3.47 -8.47 13.99
N ILE A 28 -3.79 -9.40 13.09
CA ILE A 28 -4.58 -10.60 13.42
C ILE A 28 -3.70 -11.76 13.88
N VAL A 29 -2.50 -11.92 13.31
CA VAL A 29 -1.64 -13.09 13.55
C VAL A 29 -0.39 -12.70 14.32
N LEU A 30 0.39 -11.72 13.83
CA LEU A 30 1.68 -11.39 14.43
C LEU A 30 1.52 -10.82 15.83
N ARG A 31 0.63 -9.83 16.02
CA ARG A 31 0.40 -9.14 17.29
C ARG A 31 0.08 -10.10 18.46
N PRO A 32 -0.88 -11.04 18.35
CA PRO A 32 -1.12 -11.98 19.45
C PRO A 32 0.03 -12.97 19.65
N ALA A 33 0.73 -13.37 18.59
CA ALA A 33 1.87 -14.28 18.72
C ALA A 33 3.03 -13.64 19.51
N ILE A 34 3.37 -12.38 19.22
CA ILE A 34 4.43 -11.66 19.94
C ILE A 34 4.00 -11.20 21.35
N ALA A 35 2.69 -11.13 21.64
CA ALA A 35 2.21 -10.84 22.98
C ALA A 35 2.49 -11.98 23.98
N ALA A 36 2.82 -13.18 23.49
CA ALA A 36 3.13 -14.35 24.32
C ALA A 36 4.62 -14.51 24.64
N VAL A 37 5.51 -13.66 24.09
CA VAL A 37 6.96 -13.73 24.34
C VAL A 37 7.42 -12.61 25.27
N ASP A 38 8.64 -12.73 25.82
CA ASP A 38 9.23 -11.70 26.66
C ASP A 38 9.61 -10.43 25.87
N ASP A 39 9.76 -9.32 26.60
CA ASP A 39 10.04 -7.99 26.02
C ASP A 39 11.34 -7.95 25.21
N ARG A 40 12.36 -8.73 25.62
CA ARG A 40 13.64 -8.80 24.92
C ARG A 40 13.46 -9.43 23.55
N THR A 41 12.76 -10.56 23.49
CA THR A 41 12.46 -11.31 22.27
C THR A 41 11.58 -10.48 21.34
N LEU A 42 10.53 -9.83 21.88
CA LEU A 42 9.67 -8.91 21.13
C LEU A 42 10.51 -7.81 20.45
N THR A 43 11.34 -7.12 21.23
CA THR A 43 12.13 -5.97 20.75
C THR A 43 13.11 -6.38 19.64
N GLN A 44 13.83 -7.49 19.84
CA GLN A 44 14.80 -7.95 18.85
C GLN A 44 14.12 -8.42 17.56
N LEU A 45 13.00 -9.16 17.67
CA LEU A 45 12.27 -9.65 16.52
C LEU A 45 11.64 -8.52 15.71
N LEU A 46 10.85 -7.64 16.34
CA LEU A 46 10.15 -6.56 15.63
C LEU A 46 11.13 -5.52 15.06
N GLY A 47 12.23 -5.24 15.77
CA GLY A 47 13.27 -4.35 15.28
C GLY A 47 13.93 -4.89 14.01
N HIS A 48 14.26 -6.18 13.97
CA HIS A 48 14.83 -6.80 12.78
C HIS A 48 13.83 -6.90 11.63
N ILE A 49 12.56 -7.21 11.93
CA ILE A 49 11.47 -7.23 10.94
C ILE A 49 11.32 -5.84 10.31
N HIS A 50 11.21 -4.76 11.10
CA HIS A 50 11.09 -3.40 10.57
C HIS A 50 12.31 -3.01 9.73
N GLY A 51 13.53 -3.34 10.18
CA GLY A 51 14.74 -3.09 9.38
C GLY A 51 14.72 -3.71 7.98
N ILE A 52 14.08 -4.88 7.83
CA ILE A 52 13.89 -5.53 6.52
C ILE A 52 12.67 -4.96 5.78
N ALA A 53 11.55 -4.82 6.48
CA ALA A 53 10.27 -4.41 5.92
C ALA A 53 10.33 -2.99 5.36
N ASP A 54 10.98 -2.05 6.06
CA ASP A 54 11.12 -0.67 5.63
C ASP A 54 11.85 -0.57 4.28
N VAL A 55 12.82 -1.46 4.03
CA VAL A 55 13.54 -1.49 2.74
C VAL A 55 12.70 -2.17 1.67
N ARG A 56 12.08 -3.30 1.97
CA ARG A 56 11.37 -4.12 0.98
C ARG A 56 10.02 -3.54 0.57
N LEU A 57 9.28 -2.98 1.52
CA LEU A 57 7.93 -2.45 1.30
C LEU A 57 7.94 -1.02 0.76
N ARG A 58 8.99 -0.22 1.02
CA ARG A 58 9.08 1.16 0.52
C ARG A 58 8.81 1.27 -0.97
N ASN A 59 9.44 0.43 -1.79
CA ASN A 59 9.27 0.49 -3.24
C ASN A 59 7.84 0.12 -3.67
N ILE A 60 7.19 -0.79 -2.94
CA ILE A 60 5.81 -1.22 -3.20
C ILE A 60 4.84 -0.08 -2.87
N THR A 61 4.99 0.55 -1.71
CA THR A 61 4.17 1.70 -1.30
C THR A 61 4.32 2.87 -2.26
N VAL A 62 5.55 3.21 -2.66
CA VAL A 62 5.82 4.28 -3.62
C VAL A 62 5.19 3.97 -4.98
N LEU A 63 5.25 2.72 -5.44
CA LEU A 63 4.59 2.31 -6.68
C LEU A 63 3.07 2.48 -6.61
N GLY A 64 2.45 2.08 -5.50
CA GLY A 64 1.01 2.25 -5.26
C GLY A 64 0.57 3.71 -5.30
N LEU A 65 1.33 4.60 -4.65
CA LEU A 65 1.06 6.03 -4.66
C LEU A 65 1.22 6.64 -6.07
N ILE A 66 2.33 6.38 -6.74
CA ILE A 66 2.61 6.95 -8.08
C ILE A 66 1.54 6.51 -9.09
N THR A 67 1.15 5.24 -9.05
CA THR A 67 0.13 4.70 -9.97
C THR A 67 -1.27 5.25 -9.66
N ALA A 68 -1.62 5.49 -8.39
CA ALA A 68 -2.86 6.18 -8.02
C ALA A 68 -2.89 7.64 -8.53
N ILE A 69 -1.80 8.39 -8.35
CA ILE A 69 -1.66 9.76 -8.86
C ILE A 69 -1.79 9.78 -10.39
N ALA A 70 -1.08 8.89 -11.07
CA ALA A 70 -1.11 8.79 -12.53
C ALA A 70 -2.52 8.44 -13.03
N THR A 71 -3.22 7.53 -12.36
CA THR A 71 -4.62 7.18 -12.66
C THR A 71 -5.51 8.42 -12.57
N ALA A 72 -5.41 9.18 -11.46
CA ALA A 72 -6.21 10.38 -11.24
C ALA A 72 -5.97 11.44 -12.33
N ALA A 73 -4.69 11.73 -12.62
CA ALA A 73 -4.28 12.75 -13.57
C ALA A 73 -4.70 12.40 -15.01
N LEU A 74 -4.45 11.16 -15.46
CA LEU A 74 -4.83 10.70 -16.79
C LEU A 74 -6.34 10.62 -16.96
N ALA A 75 -7.08 10.16 -15.94
CA ALA A 75 -8.53 10.12 -15.98
C ALA A 75 -9.14 11.52 -16.06
N ALA A 76 -8.64 12.49 -15.27
CA ALA A 76 -9.08 13.88 -15.34
C ALA A 76 -8.80 14.50 -16.72
N ALA A 77 -7.59 14.33 -17.25
CA ALA A 77 -7.19 14.86 -18.55
C ALA A 77 -7.99 14.26 -19.73
N SER A 78 -8.57 13.07 -19.56
CA SER A 78 -9.37 12.38 -20.58
C SER A 78 -10.88 12.46 -20.36
N GLY A 79 -11.34 13.24 -19.37
CA GLY A 79 -12.77 13.43 -19.08
C GLY A 79 -13.45 12.28 -18.32
N HIS A 80 -12.69 11.30 -17.81
CA HIS A 80 -13.21 10.18 -17.01
C HIS A 80 -13.31 10.57 -15.53
N TRP A 81 -14.25 11.47 -15.21
CA TRP A 81 -14.34 12.09 -13.89
C TRP A 81 -14.54 11.13 -12.72
N VAL A 82 -15.27 10.02 -12.92
CA VAL A 82 -15.46 8.99 -11.87
C VAL A 82 -14.12 8.32 -11.53
N SER A 83 -13.36 7.89 -12.54
CA SER A 83 -12.03 7.30 -12.34
C SER A 83 -11.04 8.31 -11.78
N ALA A 84 -11.16 9.59 -12.16
CA ALA A 84 -10.33 10.66 -11.61
C ALA A 84 -10.56 10.85 -10.11
N ALA A 85 -11.83 10.92 -9.69
CA ALA A 85 -12.19 11.04 -8.29
C ALA A 85 -11.73 9.82 -7.47
N ALA A 86 -11.89 8.61 -8.01
CA ALA A 86 -11.43 7.39 -7.37
C ALA A 86 -9.89 7.37 -7.18
N GLY A 87 -9.13 7.73 -8.23
CA GLY A 87 -7.67 7.82 -8.16
C GLY A 87 -7.20 8.91 -7.19
N ALA A 88 -7.89 10.05 -7.14
CA ALA A 88 -7.57 11.14 -6.21
C ALA A 88 -7.85 10.73 -4.76
N LEU A 89 -8.98 10.07 -4.50
CA LEU A 89 -9.29 9.54 -3.17
C LEU A 89 -8.25 8.50 -2.72
N ALA A 90 -7.88 7.58 -3.62
CA ALA A 90 -6.84 6.60 -3.35
C ALA A 90 -5.49 7.27 -3.04
N THR A 91 -5.13 8.33 -3.77
CA THR A 91 -3.92 9.12 -3.50
C THR A 91 -3.96 9.74 -2.11
N LEU A 92 -5.07 10.38 -1.75
CA LEU A 92 -5.25 11.01 -0.44
C LEU A 92 -5.21 10.01 0.71
N ALA A 93 -5.66 8.78 0.50
CA ALA A 93 -5.61 7.73 1.52
C ALA A 93 -4.18 7.21 1.80
N LEU A 94 -3.20 7.52 0.93
CA LEU A 94 -1.83 7.03 1.02
C LEU A 94 -0.83 8.07 1.56
N ILE A 95 -1.31 9.28 1.88
CA ILE A 95 -0.51 10.41 2.41
C ILE A 95 -1.04 10.77 3.79
#